data_AF-A0AAW9IJ09-F1
#
_entry.id   AF-A0AAW9IJ09-F1
#
_cell.length_a   1.000
_cell.length_b   1.000
_cell.length_c   1.000
_cell.angle_alpha   90.00
_cell.angle_beta   90.00
_cell.angle_gamma   90.00
#
_symmetry.space_group_name_H-M   'P 1'
#
loop_
_entity.id
_entity.type
_entity.pdbx_description
1 polymer ?
#
loop_
_entity_poly.entity_id
_entity_poly.type
_entity_poly.pdbx_seq_one_letter_code
_entity_poly.pdbx_strand_id
1 'polypeptide(L)'
;MRKFWESIYSPNYITGYNPFILKNMNKAMEQMVEAINNRKKIVVYGVPNVDGLCAIASLSLVLKYLNADIEYVIHDEELNSGITSEDIINNVSFLGGQLLITLGIDLSSDKEEKLCRDLGIDLIVLENKEVNVERDYIYINPNQKGCQY
;
A
#
# COMPACT_ATOMS: atom_id res chain seq x y z
N MET A 1 20.00 -29.81 -9.57
CA MET A 1 18.67 -30.01 -10.18
C MET A 1 17.57 -30.35 -9.18
N ARG A 2 17.77 -31.26 -8.20
CA ARG A 2 16.72 -31.66 -7.25
C ARG A 2 16.18 -30.54 -6.34
N LYS A 3 17.05 -29.60 -5.92
CA LYS A 3 16.68 -28.45 -5.06
C LYS A 3 15.76 -27.41 -5.72
N PHE A 4 15.80 -27.29 -7.06
CA PHE A 4 14.94 -26.33 -7.78
C PHE A 4 13.48 -26.81 -7.79
N TRP A 5 13.28 -28.10 -7.98
CA TRP A 5 11.94 -28.70 -8.01
C TRP A 5 11.30 -28.81 -6.63
N GLU A 6 12.07 -29.07 -5.57
CA GLU A 6 11.58 -29.06 -4.19
C GLU A 6 11.03 -27.67 -3.78
N SER A 7 11.61 -26.57 -4.30
CA SER A 7 11.10 -25.20 -4.10
C SER A 7 9.75 -24.91 -4.77
N ILE A 8 9.39 -25.64 -5.83
CA ILE A 8 8.14 -25.45 -6.57
C ILE A 8 7.00 -26.25 -5.93
N TYR A 9 7.29 -27.46 -5.45
CA TYR A 9 6.25 -28.41 -4.98
C TYR A 9 6.08 -28.48 -3.45
N SER A 10 6.97 -27.88 -2.67
CA SER A 10 6.78 -27.69 -1.24
C SER A 10 7.44 -26.39 -0.81
N PRO A 11 6.86 -25.22 -1.15
CA PRO A 11 7.37 -23.96 -0.69
C PRO A 11 7.20 -23.94 0.82
N ASN A 12 8.30 -24.06 1.57
CA ASN A 12 8.31 -23.65 2.96
C ASN A 12 8.24 -22.12 2.96
N TYR A 13 7.02 -21.58 2.84
CA TYR A 13 6.73 -20.15 2.77
C TYR A 13 7.27 -19.36 3.98
N ILE A 14 7.59 -20.04 5.09
CA ILE A 14 8.02 -19.43 6.34
C ILE A 14 9.54 -19.19 6.41
N THR A 15 10.37 -19.93 5.63
CA THR A 15 11.83 -19.89 5.82
C THR A 15 12.63 -19.28 4.66
N GLY A 16 11.98 -18.86 3.58
CA GLY A 16 12.69 -18.46 2.35
C GLY A 16 12.56 -16.99 1.95
N TYR A 17 11.51 -16.30 2.38
CA TYR A 17 11.19 -14.97 1.85
C TYR A 17 11.22 -13.91 2.94
N ASN A 18 12.20 -13.01 2.86
CA ASN A 18 12.27 -11.86 3.75
C ASN A 18 11.52 -10.68 3.09
N PRO A 19 10.32 -10.30 3.57
CA PRO A 19 9.55 -9.21 2.97
C PRO A 19 10.30 -7.87 3.02
N PHE A 20 11.25 -7.71 3.93
CA PHE A 20 12.09 -6.52 4.04
C PHE A 20 13.12 -6.36 2.91
N ILE A 21 13.21 -7.31 1.98
CA ILE A 21 13.96 -7.17 0.72
C ILE A 21 13.24 -6.20 -0.23
N LEU A 22 11.91 -6.07 -0.14
CA LEU A 22 11.18 -5.05 -0.87
C LEU A 22 11.67 -3.67 -0.45
N LYS A 23 12.06 -2.86 -1.44
CA LYS A 23 12.46 -1.47 -1.21
C LYS A 23 11.33 -0.73 -0.49
N ASN A 24 11.71 0.10 0.48
CA ASN A 24 10.82 0.87 1.36
C ASN A 24 9.96 0.07 2.36
N MET A 25 10.06 -1.27 2.43
CA MET A 25 9.27 -2.06 3.38
C MET A 25 9.52 -1.67 4.85
N ASN A 26 10.78 -1.44 5.25
CA ASN A 26 11.10 -0.99 6.61
C ASN A 26 10.42 0.33 6.96
N LYS A 27 10.49 1.33 6.06
CA LYS A 27 9.86 2.65 6.25
C LYS A 27 8.34 2.55 6.35
N ALA A 28 7.73 1.72 5.50
CA ALA A 28 6.30 1.47 5.54
C ALA A 28 5.85 0.86 6.87
N MET A 29 6.62 -0.11 7.39
CA MET A 29 6.35 -0.72 8.69
C MET A 29 6.49 0.28 9.83
N GLU A 30 7.53 1.11 9.83
CA GLU A 30 7.71 2.19 10.83
C GLU A 30 6.52 3.15 10.85
N GLN A 31 6.10 3.64 9.69
CA GLN A 31 4.97 4.58 9.56
C GLN A 31 3.64 3.94 9.95
N MET A 32 3.41 2.68 9.58
CA MET A 32 2.19 1.95 9.98
C MET A 32 2.15 1.71 11.49
N VAL A 33 3.26 1.30 12.10
CA VAL A 33 3.35 1.11 13.56
C VAL A 33 3.14 2.44 14.30
N GLU A 34 3.72 3.52 13.81
CA GLU A 34 3.48 4.87 14.35
C GLU A 34 1.99 5.24 14.29
N ALA A 35 1.35 5.05 13.14
CA ALA A 35 -0.07 5.36 12.96
C ALA A 35 -0.97 4.58 13.91
N ILE A 36 -0.71 3.28 14.07
CA ILE A 36 -1.45 2.41 15.01
C ILE A 36 -1.29 2.90 16.45
N ASN A 37 -0.05 3.12 16.88
CA ASN A 37 0.25 3.52 18.27
C ASN A 37 -0.33 4.90 18.62
N ASN A 38 -0.32 5.82 17.65
CA ASN A 38 -0.82 7.18 17.83
C ASN A 38 -2.32 7.32 17.54
N ARG A 39 -3.03 6.21 17.30
CA ARG A 39 -4.47 6.20 16.95
C ARG A 39 -4.78 7.11 15.75
N LYS A 40 -3.85 7.22 14.81
CA LYS A 40 -4.10 7.92 13.54
C LYS A 40 -5.16 7.13 12.78
N LYS A 41 -6.12 7.83 12.18
CA LYS A 41 -7.08 7.16 11.29
C LYS A 41 -6.38 6.72 10.01
N ILE A 42 -6.44 5.42 9.73
CA ILE A 42 -5.86 4.79 8.53
C ILE A 42 -6.97 4.57 7.51
N VAL A 43 -6.80 5.07 6.29
CA VAL A 43 -7.70 4.80 5.18
C VAL A 43 -7.00 3.86 4.21
N VAL A 44 -7.56 2.66 4.04
CA VAL A 44 -7.08 1.68 3.06
C VAL A 44 -7.86 1.86 1.76
N TYR A 45 -7.19 2.30 0.71
CA TYR A 45 -7.81 2.59 -0.58
C TYR A 45 -7.33 1.56 -1.62
N GLY A 46 -8.23 0.77 -2.21
CA GLY A 46 -7.81 -0.22 -3.21
C GLY A 46 -8.79 -0.44 -4.35
N VAL A 47 -8.44 -1.37 -5.24
CA VAL A 47 -9.15 -1.58 -6.51
C VAL A 47 -10.23 -2.67 -6.46
N PRO A 48 -11.28 -2.58 -7.29
CA PRO A 48 -12.43 -3.50 -7.28
C PRO A 48 -12.16 -4.80 -8.06
N ASN A 49 -10.96 -5.37 -7.96
CA ASN A 49 -10.63 -6.69 -8.51
C ASN A 49 -10.36 -7.71 -7.39
N VAL A 50 -10.26 -8.99 -7.72
CA VAL A 50 -10.11 -10.06 -6.72
C VAL A 50 -8.89 -9.84 -5.84
N ASP A 51 -7.74 -9.52 -6.44
CA ASP A 51 -6.48 -9.31 -5.71
C ASP A 51 -6.57 -8.09 -4.77
N GLY A 52 -7.11 -6.98 -5.27
CA GLY A 52 -7.30 -5.75 -4.50
C GLY A 52 -8.28 -5.92 -3.34
N LEU A 53 -9.42 -6.57 -3.55
CA LEU A 53 -10.39 -6.85 -2.50
C LEU A 53 -9.82 -7.80 -1.44
N CYS A 54 -9.08 -8.82 -1.85
CA CYS A 54 -8.37 -9.71 -0.92
C CYS A 54 -7.30 -8.96 -0.13
N ALA A 55 -6.55 -8.05 -0.75
CA ALA A 55 -5.55 -7.23 -0.07
C ALA A 55 -6.19 -6.27 0.95
N ILE A 56 -7.26 -5.55 0.57
CA ILE A 56 -8.02 -4.69 1.48
C ILE A 56 -8.52 -5.50 2.67
N ALA A 57 -9.18 -6.63 2.42
CA ALA A 57 -9.74 -7.46 3.48
C ALA A 57 -8.66 -7.99 4.43
N SER A 58 -7.54 -8.49 3.89
CA SER A 58 -6.44 -9.05 4.69
C SER A 58 -5.77 -8.00 5.55
N LEU A 59 -5.40 -6.85 4.97
CA LEU A 59 -4.78 -5.76 5.71
C LEU A 59 -5.74 -5.19 6.76
N SER A 60 -6.99 -4.97 6.38
CA SER A 60 -8.02 -4.45 7.29
C SER A 60 -8.25 -5.38 8.49
N LEU A 61 -8.24 -6.70 8.27
CA LEU A 61 -8.39 -7.67 9.36
C LEU A 61 -7.23 -7.59 10.35
N VAL A 62 -5.99 -7.52 9.87
CA VAL A 62 -4.80 -7.40 10.71
C VAL A 62 -4.79 -6.07 11.47
N LEU A 63 -5.09 -4.95 10.80
CA LEU A 63 -5.13 -3.64 11.44
C LEU A 63 -6.23 -3.56 12.50
N LYS A 64 -7.43 -4.11 12.24
CA LYS A 64 -8.51 -4.22 13.24
C LYS A 64 -8.10 -5.10 14.41
N TYR A 65 -7.42 -6.21 14.16
CA TYR A 65 -6.89 -7.08 15.22
C TYR A 65 -5.87 -6.35 16.12
N LEU A 66 -5.10 -5.42 15.55
CA LEU A 66 -4.18 -4.53 16.27
C LEU A 66 -4.87 -3.30 16.87
N ASN A 67 -6.20 -3.26 16.88
CA ASN A 67 -7.02 -2.15 17.35
C ASN A 67 -6.74 -0.81 16.64
N ALA A 68 -6.29 -0.79 15.40
CA ALA A 68 -6.14 0.45 14.64
C ALA A 68 -7.51 1.09 14.32
N ASP A 69 -7.56 2.43 14.23
CA ASP A 69 -8.72 3.15 13.69
C ASP A 69 -8.64 3.12 12.17
N ILE A 70 -9.50 2.31 11.52
CA ILE A 70 -9.41 2.10 10.08
C ILE A 70 -10.75 2.29 9.38
N GLU A 71 -10.67 2.84 8.18
CA GLU A 71 -11.72 2.81 7.16
C GLU A 71 -11.13 2.26 5.86
N TYR A 72 -11.99 1.83 4.95
CA TYR A 72 -11.56 1.41 3.61
C TYR A 72 -12.41 2.07 2.53
N VAL A 73 -11.78 2.29 1.38
CA VAL A 73 -12.40 2.85 0.17
C VAL A 73 -12.06 1.92 -0.98
N ILE A 74 -13.07 1.63 -1.81
CA ILE A 74 -12.90 0.88 -3.04
C ILE A 74 -13.00 1.89 -4.18
N HIS A 75 -12.00 1.90 -5.05
CA HIS A 75 -11.94 2.78 -6.21
C HIS A 75 -13.14 2.54 -7.13
N ASP A 76 -13.81 3.62 -7.53
CA ASP A 76 -15.02 3.60 -8.35
C ASP A 76 -14.71 4.22 -9.73
N GLU A 77 -13.79 3.64 -10.50
CA GLU A 77 -13.46 4.10 -11.85
C GLU A 77 -12.70 3.03 -12.67
N GLU A 78 -12.65 3.19 -14.00
CA GLU A 78 -11.80 2.36 -14.86
C GLU A 78 -10.33 2.55 -14.44
N LEU A 79 -9.67 1.46 -14.03
CA LEU A 79 -8.29 1.30 -13.49
C LEU A 79 -7.15 2.13 -14.15
N ASN A 80 -7.43 2.85 -15.23
CA ASN A 80 -6.49 3.65 -16.01
C ASN A 80 -6.29 5.07 -15.43
N SER A 81 -7.19 5.58 -14.59
CA SER A 81 -6.95 6.76 -13.74
C SER A 81 -6.35 6.32 -12.40
N GLY A 82 -5.18 6.86 -12.03
CA GLY A 82 -4.69 6.71 -10.65
C GLY A 82 -5.55 7.50 -9.66
N ILE A 83 -5.28 7.38 -8.36
CA ILE A 83 -5.99 8.15 -7.32
C ILE A 83 -5.80 9.64 -7.59
N THR A 84 -6.90 10.37 -7.70
CA THR A 84 -6.92 11.81 -8.01
C THR A 84 -6.94 12.68 -6.76
N SER A 85 -6.74 13.99 -6.94
CA SER A 85 -6.91 14.96 -5.87
C SER A 85 -8.34 14.96 -5.30
N GLU A 86 -9.35 14.71 -6.15
CA GLU A 86 -10.75 14.65 -5.72
C GLU A 86 -11.01 13.41 -4.85
N ASP A 87 -10.44 12.26 -5.22
CA ASP A 87 -10.48 11.04 -4.41
C ASP A 87 -9.91 11.27 -3.00
N ILE A 88 -8.75 11.92 -2.92
CA ILE A 88 -8.10 12.20 -1.64
C ILE A 88 -8.97 13.11 -0.78
N ILE A 89 -9.56 14.16 -1.36
CA ILE A 89 -10.39 15.11 -0.61
C ILE A 89 -11.68 14.43 -0.14
N ASN A 90 -12.40 13.79 -1.05
CA ASN A 90 -13.76 13.30 -0.79
C ASN A 90 -13.78 11.97 -0.03
N ASN A 91 -12.77 11.12 -0.20
CA ASN A 91 -12.78 9.76 0.35
C ASN A 91 -11.74 9.54 1.46
N VAL A 92 -10.71 10.38 1.57
CA VAL A 92 -9.66 10.22 2.59
C VAL A 92 -9.72 11.33 3.62
N SER A 93 -9.56 12.58 3.18
CA SER A 93 -9.58 13.77 4.05
C SER A 93 -10.94 13.96 4.72
N PHE A 94 -12.03 13.77 3.98
CA PHE A 94 -13.39 13.81 4.52
C PHE A 94 -13.62 12.84 5.69
N LEU A 95 -13.01 11.66 5.65
CA LEU A 95 -13.09 10.68 6.74
C LEU A 95 -12.22 11.04 7.94
N GLY A 96 -11.39 12.07 7.83
CA GLY A 96 -10.34 12.43 8.79
C GLY A 96 -9.12 11.53 8.69
N GLY A 97 -8.85 10.94 7.53
CA GLY A 97 -7.70 10.07 7.31
C GLY A 97 -6.38 10.80 7.53
N GLN A 98 -5.47 10.18 8.27
CA GLN A 98 -4.13 10.70 8.57
C GLN A 98 -3.02 9.81 8.00
N LEU A 99 -3.33 8.56 7.67
CA LEU A 99 -2.49 7.67 6.88
C LEU A 99 -3.33 7.07 5.75
N LEU A 100 -2.91 7.31 4.51
CA LEU A 100 -3.47 6.68 3.32
C LEU A 100 -2.57 5.50 2.92
N ILE A 101 -3.16 4.30 2.84
CA ILE A 101 -2.50 3.10 2.31
C ILE A 101 -3.23 2.69 1.04
N THR A 102 -2.57 2.78 -0.12
CA THR A 102 -3.16 2.39 -1.40
C THR A 102 -2.74 0.98 -1.80
N LEU A 103 -3.66 0.21 -2.38
CA LEU A 103 -3.47 -1.19 -2.74
C LEU A 103 -3.86 -1.44 -4.21
N GLY A 104 -2.86 -1.70 -5.06
CA GLY A 104 -3.05 -2.01 -6.48
C GLY A 104 -3.36 -0.81 -7.37
N ILE A 105 -3.19 0.40 -6.81
CA ILE A 105 -3.38 1.67 -7.52
C ILE A 105 -2.39 2.71 -7.00
N ASP A 106 -1.79 3.44 -7.93
CA ASP A 106 -0.87 4.54 -7.67
C ASP A 106 -1.60 5.91 -7.74
N LEU A 107 -0.92 6.98 -7.35
CA LEU A 107 -1.41 8.35 -7.55
C LEU A 107 -1.46 8.71 -9.04
N SER A 108 -2.41 9.58 -9.43
CA SER A 108 -2.50 10.04 -10.81
C SER A 108 -1.32 10.92 -11.24
N SER A 109 -0.74 11.70 -10.32
CA SER A 109 0.40 12.57 -10.56
C SER A 109 1.10 12.97 -9.24
N ASP A 110 2.23 13.66 -9.36
CA ASP A 110 2.98 14.20 -8.20
C ASP A 110 2.20 15.29 -7.44
N LYS A 111 1.14 15.86 -8.04
CA LYS A 111 0.31 16.86 -7.37
C LYS A 111 -0.48 16.24 -6.21
N GLU A 112 -0.92 15.00 -6.37
CA GLU A 112 -1.66 14.29 -5.33
C GLU A 112 -0.78 13.97 -4.12
N GLU A 113 0.50 13.67 -4.34
CA GLU A 113 1.46 13.50 -3.26
C GLU A 113 1.65 14.82 -2.48
N LYS A 114 1.78 15.94 -3.21
CA LYS A 114 1.85 17.26 -2.57
C LYS A 114 0.58 17.56 -1.77
N LEU A 115 -0.59 17.24 -2.31
CA LEU A 115 -1.87 17.42 -1.63
C LEU A 115 -1.94 16.62 -0.32
N CYS A 116 -1.51 15.35 -0.33
CA CYS A 116 -1.40 14.55 0.89
C CYS A 116 -0.52 15.25 1.93
N ARG A 117 0.65 15.74 1.53
CA ARG A 117 1.56 16.49 2.42
C ARG A 117 0.92 17.77 2.98
N ASP A 118 0.26 18.56 2.13
CA ASP A 118 -0.40 19.81 2.52
C ASP A 118 -1.58 19.55 3.49
N LEU A 119 -2.24 18.40 3.39
CA LEU A 119 -3.32 17.96 4.28
C LEU A 119 -2.83 17.23 5.54
N GLY A 120 -1.52 16.97 5.67
CA GLY A 120 -0.95 16.19 6.78
C GLY A 120 -1.33 14.70 6.74
N ILE A 121 -1.54 14.16 5.54
CA ILE A 121 -1.85 12.76 5.28
C ILE A 121 -0.55 12.04 4.90
N ASP A 122 -0.12 11.13 5.77
CA ASP A 122 0.99 10.23 5.49
C ASP A 122 0.59 9.25 4.36
N LEU A 123 1.52 8.89 3.47
CA LEU A 123 1.21 8.08 2.28
C LEU A 123 2.07 6.82 2.18
N ILE A 124 1.41 5.68 1.97
CA ILE A 124 2.03 4.39 1.59
C ILE A 124 1.30 3.85 0.36
N VAL A 125 2.04 3.49 -0.67
CA VAL A 125 1.47 2.94 -1.92
C VAL A 125 2.05 1.55 -2.19
N LEU A 126 1.17 0.57 -2.38
CA LEU A 126 1.52 -0.79 -2.80
C LEU A 126 1.00 -1.04 -4.21
N GLU A 127 1.91 -1.41 -5.12
CA GLU A 127 1.61 -1.65 -6.53
C GLU A 127 2.57 -2.70 -7.10
N ASN A 128 2.20 -3.35 -8.20
CA ASN A 128 3.05 -4.36 -8.85
C ASN A 128 3.23 -4.15 -10.37
N LYS A 129 2.84 -3.00 -10.90
CA LYS A 129 3.03 -2.63 -12.32
C LYS A 129 4.48 -2.25 -12.62
N GLU A 130 4.87 -2.33 -13.89
CA GLU A 130 6.16 -1.78 -14.34
C GLU A 130 6.22 -0.27 -14.11
N VAL A 131 7.37 0.20 -13.64
CA VAL A 131 7.57 1.60 -13.28
C VAL A 131 9.02 2.01 -13.53
N ASN A 132 9.19 3.07 -14.31
CA ASN A 132 10.53 3.59 -14.69
C ASN A 132 10.92 4.87 -13.94
N VAL A 133 10.01 5.39 -13.12
CA VAL A 133 10.16 6.67 -12.43
C VAL A 133 10.25 6.40 -10.92
N GLU A 134 11.20 7.03 -10.25
CA GLU A 134 11.32 6.95 -8.79
C GLU A 134 10.20 7.77 -8.13
N ARG A 135 9.72 7.32 -6.97
CA ARG A 135 8.70 8.01 -6.18
C ARG A 135 9.32 8.66 -4.96
N ASP A 136 8.86 9.85 -4.60
CA ASP A 136 9.31 10.59 -3.41
C ASP A 136 8.55 10.22 -2.12
N TYR A 137 7.55 9.35 -2.23
CA TYR A 137 6.78 8.78 -1.12
C TYR A 137 7.11 7.31 -0.87
N ILE A 138 6.55 6.72 0.19
CA ILE A 138 6.74 5.30 0.51
C ILE A 138 6.03 4.45 -0.53
N TYR A 139 6.80 4.04 -1.55
CA TYR A 139 6.33 3.20 -2.64
C TYR A 139 6.90 1.79 -2.50
N ILE A 140 6.02 0.81 -2.36
CA ILE A 140 6.34 -0.62 -2.29
C ILE A 140 5.89 -1.25 -3.61
N ASN A 141 6.85 -1.49 -4.48
CA ASN A 141 6.64 -2.19 -5.73
C ASN A 141 7.88 -3.04 -6.05
N PRO A 142 7.74 -4.34 -6.35
CA PRO A 142 8.87 -5.20 -6.70
C PRO A 142 9.60 -4.75 -7.97
N ASN A 143 8.90 -4.12 -8.91
CA ASN A 143 9.42 -3.68 -10.21
C ASN A 143 10.04 -2.28 -10.18
N GLN A 144 10.07 -1.61 -9.03
CA GLN A 144 10.68 -0.27 -8.94
C GLN A 144 12.21 -0.33 -9.00
N LYS A 145 12.81 0.71 -9.57
CA LYS A 145 14.26 0.82 -9.68
C LYS A 145 14.96 0.73 -8.32
N GLY A 146 15.94 -0.17 -8.25
CA GLY A 146 16.74 -0.43 -7.04
C GLY A 146 16.06 -1.35 -6.02
N CYS A 147 14.93 -1.98 -6.35
CA CYS A 147 14.38 -3.09 -5.58
C CYS A 147 15.23 -4.35 -5.82
N GLN A 148 15.47 -5.13 -4.76
CA GLN A 148 16.25 -6.38 -4.80
C GLN A 148 15.37 -7.64 -4.72
N TYR A 149 14.05 -7.45 -4.78
CA TYR A 149 13.05 -8.51 -4.76
C TYR A 149 13.04 -9.26 -6.10
#